data_AF-A0A946BDK0-F1
#
_entry.id   AF-A0A946BDK0-F1
#
_cell.length_a   1.000
_cell.length_b   1.000
_cell.length_c   1.000
_cell.angle_alpha   90.00
_cell.angle_beta   90.00
_cell.angle_gamma   90.00
#
_symmetry.space_group_name_H-M   'P 1'
#
loop_
_entity.id
_entity.type
_entity.pdbx_description
1 polymer ?
#
loop_
_entity_poly.entity_id
_entity_poly.type
_entity_poly.pdbx_seq_one_letter_code
_entity_poly.pdbx_strand_id
1 'polypeptide(L)' 'MGNNEFDYDYIVIGSGFGGSVSALRLAEKGYKVAVFEKGKRWANKDFPKTNWNTRKNMWLPQLGCYGYQMLTQ' A
#
# COMPACT_ATOMS: atom_id res chain seq x y z
N MET A 1 -3.67 -33.65 11.75
CA MET A 1 -3.74 -32.18 11.81
C MET A 1 -2.69 -31.68 10.85
N GLY A 2 -3.07 -31.06 9.74
CA GLY A 2 -2.12 -30.61 8.72
C GLY A 2 -1.15 -29.59 9.31
N ASN A 3 0.12 -29.67 8.94
CA ASN A 3 1.11 -28.67 9.30
C ASN A 3 0.65 -27.33 8.70
N ASN A 4 0.16 -26.42 9.54
CA ASN A 4 -0.08 -25.04 9.14
C ASN A 4 1.27 -24.34 9.07
N GLU A 5 2.02 -24.63 8.01
CA GLU A 5 3.21 -23.87 7.65
C GLU A 5 2.73 -22.60 6.94
N PHE A 6 2.99 -21.44 7.54
CA PHE A 6 2.66 -20.16 6.93
C PHE A 6 3.78 -19.74 5.97
N ASP A 7 3.42 -19.22 4.80
CA ASP A 7 4.40 -18.74 3.80
C ASP A 7 5.22 -17.53 4.28
N TYR A 8 4.65 -16.75 5.21
CA TYR A 8 5.21 -15.50 5.74
C TYR A 8 5.23 -15.50 7.27
N ASP A 9 6.26 -14.89 7.84
CA ASP A 9 6.41 -14.71 9.29
C ASP A 9 5.61 -13.49 9.80
N TYR A 10 5.55 -12.43 8.99
CA TYR A 10 4.87 -11.18 9.33
C TYR A 10 4.07 -10.63 8.15
N ILE A 11 2.92 -10.01 8.47
CA ILE A 11 2.10 -9.28 7.52
C ILE A 11 1.98 -7.83 8.00
N VAL A 12 2.30 -6.88 7.12
CA VAL A 12 2.14 -5.44 7.36
C VAL A 12 0.97 -4.93 6.51
N ILE A 13 0.00 -4.29 7.16
CA ILE A 13 -1.14 -3.67 6.49
C ILE A 13 -0.89 -2.16 6.39
N GLY A 14 -0.82 -1.68 5.15
CA GLY A 14 -0.49 -0.31 4.79
C GLY A 14 0.96 -0.17 4.34
N SER A 15 1.18 0.42 3.17
CA SER A 15 2.52 0.76 2.64
C SER A 15 2.87 2.24 2.84
N GLY A 16 2.26 2.89 3.83
CA GLY A 16 2.63 4.24 4.25
C GLY A 16 4.01 4.28 4.91
N PHE A 17 4.36 5.41 5.52
CA PHE A 17 5.67 5.59 6.15
C PHE A 17 5.95 4.54 7.24
N GLY A 18 5.05 4.40 8.22
CA GLY A 18 5.21 3.44 9.32
C GLY A 18 5.31 1.99 8.84
N GLY A 19 4.37 1.57 7.98
CA GLY A 19 4.36 0.21 7.45
C GLY A 19 5.60 -0.13 6.63
N SER A 20 6.08 0.80 5.80
CA SER A 20 7.30 0.59 5.00
C SER A 20 8.54 0.46 5.87
N VAL A 21 8.69 1.30 6.90
CA VAL A 21 9.82 1.22 7.84
C VAL A 21 9.77 -0.07 8.65
N SER A 22 8.59 -0.46 9.15
CA SER A 22 8.41 -1.73 9.87
C SER A 22 8.76 -2.93 8.98
N ALA A 23 8.26 -2.96 7.74
CA ALA A 23 8.56 -4.03 6.79
C ALA A 23 10.06 -4.11 6.49
N LEU A 24 10.74 -2.97 6.29
CA LEU A 24 12.19 -2.92 6.09
C LEU A 24 12.94 -3.52 7.28
N ARG A 25 12.63 -3.08 8.51
CA ARG A 25 13.35 -3.57 9.71
C ARG A 25 13.13 -5.06 9.96
N LEU A 26 11.93 -5.57 9.69
CA LEU A 26 11.64 -7.00 9.78
C LEU A 26 12.40 -7.80 8.71
N ALA A 27 12.45 -7.30 7.48
CA ALA A 27 13.19 -7.93 6.39
C ALA A 27 14.72 -7.91 6.62
N GLU A 28 15.28 -6.80 7.13
CA GLU A 28 16.70 -6.70 7.51
C GLU A 28 17.10 -7.72 8.59
N LYS A 29 16.15 -8.10 9.46
CA LYS A 29 16.34 -9.15 10.46
C LYS A 29 16.21 -10.57 9.89
N GLY A 30 15.84 -10.72 8.62
CA GLY A 30 15.77 -12.00 7.91
C GLY A 30 14.39 -12.66 7.90
N TYR A 31 13.33 -11.96 8.31
CA TYR A 31 11.97 -12.50 8.26
C TYR A 31 11.35 -12.40 6.86
N LYS A 32 10.46 -13.35 6.52
CA LYS A 32 9.58 -13.26 5.35
C LYS A 32 8.39 -12.35 5.67
N VAL A 33 8.34 -11.18 5.03
CA VAL A 33 7.33 -10.17 5.29
C VAL A 33 6.45 -9.95 4.06
N ALA A 34 5.13 -10.03 4.23
CA ALA A 34 4.16 -9.59 3.23
C ALA A 34 3.65 -8.19 3.57
N VAL A 35 3.50 -7.33 2.56
CA VAL A 35 2.91 -5.99 2.72
C VAL A 35 1.65 -5.90 1.86
N PHE A 36 0.52 -5.55 2.48
CA PHE A 36 -0.74 -5.33 1.78
C PHE A 36 -1.14 -3.86 1.85
N GLU A 37 -1.62 -3.31 0.75
CA GLU A 37 -2.11 -1.94 0.65
C GLU A 37 -3.44 -1.97 -0.13
N LYS A 38 -4.40 -1.14 0.29
CA LYS A 38 -5.72 -1.03 -0.34
C LYS A 38 -5.62 -0.34 -1.71
N GLY A 39 -4.69 0.60 -1.84
CA GLY A 39 -4.46 1.39 -3.05
C GLY A 39 -3.77 0.62 -4.18
N LYS A 40 -3.76 1.23 -5.36
CA LYS A 40 -3.00 0.75 -6.53
C LYS A 40 -1.49 0.94 -6.29
N ARG A 41 -0.67 0.11 -6.92
CA ARG A 41 0.78 0.38 -7.09
C ARG A 41 0.96 1.62 -7.97
N TRP A 42 1.55 2.68 -7.41
CA TRP A 42 1.88 3.91 -8.14
C TRP A 42 3.37 3.94 -8.49
N ALA A 43 3.69 4.02 -9.78
CA ALA A 43 5.03 4.37 -10.23
C ALA A 43 5.14 5.88 -10.49
N ASN A 44 6.36 6.42 -10.59
CA ASN A 44 6.61 7.85 -10.85
C ASN A 44 5.82 8.39 -12.07
N LYS A 45 5.61 7.55 -13.09
CA LYS A 45 4.85 7.90 -14.30
C LYS A 45 3.32 7.96 -14.11
N ASP A 46 2.81 7.31 -13.06
CA ASP A 46 1.37 7.22 -12.81
C ASP A 46 0.84 8.47 -12.09
N PHE A 47 1.73 9.19 -11.41
CA PHE A 47 1.37 10.42 -10.72
C PHE A 47 0.92 11.49 -11.72
N PRO A 48 -0.22 12.15 -11.46
CA PRO A 48 -0.67 13.25 -12.31
C PRO A 48 0.28 14.43 -12.18
N LYS A 49 0.57 15.08 -13.31
CA LYS A 49 1.46 16.26 -13.36
C LYS A 49 0.91 17.46 -12.58
N THR A 50 -0.40 17.49 -12.35
CA THR A 50 -1.09 18.59 -11.66
C THR A 50 -2.20 18.04 -10.76
N ASN A 51 -2.45 18.73 -9.65
CA ASN A 51 -3.51 18.36 -8.68
C ASN A 51 -4.93 18.47 -9.27
N TRP A 52 -5.10 19.22 -10.36
CA TRP A 52 -6.37 19.40 -11.07
C TRP A 52 -6.87 18.14 -11.78
N ASN A 53 -6.05 17.11 -11.95
CA ASN A 53 -6.52 15.81 -12.42
C ASN A 53 -7.22 15.03 -11.30
N THR A 54 -8.41 15.50 -10.91
CA THR A 54 -9.16 15.01 -9.74
C THR A 54 -9.44 13.51 -9.81
N ARG A 55 -9.70 12.95 -10.99
CA ARG A 55 -9.90 11.50 -11.17
C ARG A 55 -8.67 10.66 -10.83
N LYS A 56 -7.47 11.19 -11.07
CA LYS A 56 -6.20 10.51 -10.77
C LYS A 56 -5.58 10.92 -9.43
N ASN A 57 -6.00 12.04 -8.84
CA ASN A 57 -5.50 12.51 -7.55
C ASN A 57 -6.34 12.01 -6.38
N MET A 58 -7.67 12.02 -6.52
CA MET A 58 -8.56 11.74 -5.41
C MET A 58 -8.98 10.28 -5.34
N TRP A 59 -8.96 9.72 -4.14
CA TRP A 59 -9.59 8.45 -3.81
C TRP A 59 -11.06 8.69 -3.45
N LEU A 60 -11.93 8.64 -4.47
CA LEU A 60 -13.39 8.70 -4.34
C LEU A 60 -14.02 7.64 -5.27
N PRO A 61 -14.03 6.36 -4.85
CA PRO A 61 -14.44 5.26 -5.71
C PRO A 61 -15.87 5.40 -6.24
N GLN A 62 -16.77 6.00 -5.44
CA GLN A 62 -18.17 6.27 -5.82
C GLN A 62 -18.29 7.20 -7.05
N LEU A 63 -17.28 8.03 -7.31
CA LEU A 63 -17.23 8.96 -8.45
C LEU A 63 -16.27 8.48 -9.55
N GLY A 64 -15.76 7.24 -9.46
CA GLY A 64 -14.78 6.69 -10.39
C GLY A 64 -13.39 7.32 -10.27
N CYS A 65 -13.08 7.96 -9.13
CA CYS A 65 -11.77 8.51 -8.84
C CYS A 65 -10.97 7.51 -8.00
N TYR A 66 -9.81 7.09 -8.52
CA TYR A 66 -8.95 6.08 -7.90
C TYR A 66 -7.54 6.62 -7.68
N GLY A 67 -7.45 7.88 -7.26
CA GLY A 67 -6.19 8.54 -6.94
C GLY A 67 -5.63 8.16 -5.58
N TYR A 68 -4.43 8.64 -5.25
CA TYR A 68 -3.75 8.28 -4.00
C TYR A 68 -4.15 9.13 -2.79
N GLN A 69 -4.76 10.30 -3.00
CA GLN A 69 -5.17 11.19 -1.90
C GLN A 69 -6.60 10.89 -1.45
N MET A 70 -6.75 10.48 -0.20
CA MET A 70 -8.04 10.33 0.48
C MET A 70 -8.19 11.49 1.49
N LEU A 71 -9.22 12.33 1.32
CA LEU A 71 -9.43 13.49 2.20
C LEU A 71 -10.25 13.18 3.46
N THR A 72 -11.00 12.09 3.47
CA THR A 72 -11.87 11.68 4.57
C THR A 72 -11.58 10.23 4.92
N GLN A 73 -11.31 9.94 6.20
CA GLN A 73 -11.21 8.58 6.73
C GLN A 73 -12.56 8.12 7.28
#